data_AF-A0A538NEN9-F1
#
_entry.id   AF-A0A538NEN9-F1
#
_cell.length_a   1.000
_cell.length_b   1.000
_cell.length_c   1.000
_cell.angle_alpha   90.00
_cell.angle_beta   90.00
_cell.angle_gamma   90.00
#
_symmetry.space_group_name_H-M   'P 1'
#
loop_
_entity.id
_entity.type
_entity.pdbx_description
1 polymer ?
#
loop_
_entity_poly.entity_id
_entity_poly.type
_entity_poly.pdbx_seq_one_letter_code
_entity_poly.pdbx_strand_id
1 'polypeptide(L)'
;MKRASLKTESSIIGFAPGTKVTMIEQRGSASIVSDGEHQFETASSQLTNDLDIAARVAKADLEAQRKIGEFIAKTVQEHDKQQAEEIATFDKQQAELERKLRSANSAHPR
;
A
#
# COMPACT_ATOMS: atom_id res chain seq x y z
N MET A 1 -16.06 -4.43 4.82
CA MET A 1 -15.90 -5.86 4.47
C MET A 1 -14.55 -6.33 4.98
N LYS A 2 -14.46 -7.49 5.63
CA LYS A 2 -13.19 -8.06 6.12
C LYS A 2 -12.68 -9.06 5.08
N ARG A 3 -11.39 -9.02 4.74
CA ARG A 3 -10.75 -10.01 3.85
C ARG A 3 -10.51 -11.32 4.59
N ALA A 4 -10.60 -12.44 3.87
CA ALA A 4 -10.08 -13.70 4.37
C ALA A 4 -8.55 -13.68 4.28
N SER A 5 -7.89 -14.29 5.25
CA SER A 5 -6.44 -14.39 5.28
C SER A 5 -6.00 -15.68 5.96
N LEU A 6 -4.95 -16.29 5.44
CA LEU A 6 -4.29 -17.46 6.01
C LEU A 6 -2.92 -17.03 6.56
N LYS A 7 -2.69 -17.27 7.85
CA LYS A 7 -1.37 -17.12 8.46
C LYS A 7 -0.59 -18.41 8.22
N THR A 8 0.61 -18.28 7.64
CA THR A 8 1.58 -19.37 7.53
C THR A 8 2.65 -19.21 8.62
N GLU A 9 3.63 -20.11 8.67
CA GLU A 9 4.75 -19.99 9.62
C GLU A 9 5.58 -18.71 9.40
N SER A 10 5.68 -18.24 8.15
CA SER A 10 6.58 -17.15 7.76
C SER A 10 5.87 -15.94 7.14
N SER A 11 4.59 -16.03 6.81
CA SER A 11 3.88 -15.00 6.04
C SER A 11 2.39 -14.94 6.34
N ILE A 12 1.72 -13.95 5.74
CA ILE A 12 0.26 -13.85 5.71
C ILE A 12 -0.16 -13.81 4.25
N ILE A 13 -1.05 -14.73 3.88
CA ILE A 13 -1.67 -14.78 2.55
C ILE A 13 -3.04 -14.12 2.67
N GLY A 14 -3.29 -13.09 1.87
CA GLY A 14 -4.59 -12.42 1.80
C GLY A 14 -5.35 -12.87 0.57
N PHE A 15 -6.63 -13.22 0.74
CA PHE A 15 -7.51 -13.58 -0.38
C PHE A 15 -8.35 -12.37 -0.79
N ALA A 16 -8.44 -12.12 -2.09
CA ALA A 16 -9.22 -11.00 -2.62
C ALA A 16 -10.74 -11.29 -2.53
N PRO A 17 -11.59 -10.29 -2.30
CA PRO A 17 -13.02 -10.42 -2.51
C PRO A 17 -13.33 -10.94 -3.91
N GLY A 18 -14.26 -11.90 -4.00
CA GLY A 18 -14.61 -12.56 -5.26
C GLY A 18 -13.65 -13.68 -5.69
N THR A 19 -12.64 -14.02 -4.89
CA THR A 19 -11.85 -15.24 -5.11
C THR A 19 -12.79 -16.46 -5.14
N LYS A 20 -12.71 -17.23 -6.23
CA LYS A 20 -13.45 -18.47 -6.37
C LYS A 20 -12.87 -19.51 -5.43
N VAL A 21 -13.73 -20.16 -4.66
CA VAL A 21 -13.34 -21.25 -3.76
C VAL A 21 -14.27 -22.45 -3.91
N THR A 22 -13.76 -23.61 -3.56
CA THR A 22 -14.54 -24.84 -3.40
C THR A 22 -14.75 -25.09 -1.91
N MET A 23 -16.01 -25.28 -1.50
CA MET A 23 -16.31 -25.66 -0.13
C MET A 23 -15.93 -27.12 0.11
N ILE A 24 -15.09 -27.37 1.10
CA ILE A 24 -14.66 -28.72 1.50
C ILE A 24 -15.58 -29.22 2.62
N GLU A 25 -15.79 -28.38 3.63
CA GLU A 25 -16.57 -28.75 4.82
C GLU A 25 -17.31 -27.54 5.37
N GLN A 26 -18.55 -27.74 5.81
CA GLN A 26 -19.34 -26.72 6.49
C GLN A 26 -19.47 -27.05 7.98
N ARG A 27 -19.04 -26.13 8.84
CA ARG A 27 -19.01 -26.27 10.31
C ARG A 27 -19.80 -25.15 10.97
N GLY A 28 -21.12 -25.18 10.82
CA GLY A 28 -22.01 -24.17 11.41
C GLY A 28 -21.75 -22.78 10.83
N SER A 29 -21.17 -21.88 11.64
CA SER A 29 -20.89 -20.48 11.27
C SER A 29 -19.63 -20.28 10.42
N ALA A 30 -18.80 -21.32 10.29
CA ALA A 30 -17.58 -21.29 9.47
C ALA A 30 -17.59 -22.45 8.46
N SER A 31 -16.82 -22.27 7.39
CA SER A 31 -16.59 -23.27 6.37
C SER A 31 -15.10 -23.39 6.08
N ILE A 32 -14.65 -24.61 5.85
CA ILE A 32 -13.33 -24.89 5.29
C ILE A 32 -13.48 -24.86 3.77
N VAL A 33 -12.69 -24.02 3.12
CA VAL A 33 -12.71 -23.82 1.68
C VAL A 33 -11.31 -23.98 1.09
N SER A 34 -11.24 -24.21 -0.22
CA SER A 34 -10.00 -24.25 -0.98
C SER A 34 -10.08 -23.36 -2.22
N ASP A 35 -9.04 -22.58 -2.48
CA ASP A 35 -8.87 -21.84 -3.74
C ASP A 35 -8.16 -22.66 -4.83
N GLY A 36 -7.79 -23.91 -4.52
CA GLY A 36 -7.02 -24.81 -5.38
C GLY A 36 -5.57 -25.00 -4.94
N GLU A 37 -5.01 -24.04 -4.20
CA GLU A 37 -3.63 -24.08 -3.70
C GLU A 37 -3.57 -24.15 -2.17
N HIS A 38 -4.51 -23.48 -1.50
CA HIS A 38 -4.56 -23.33 -0.06
C HIS A 38 -5.93 -23.72 0.48
N GLN A 39 -5.94 -24.45 1.60
CA GLN A 39 -7.14 -24.69 2.38
C GLN A 39 -7.16 -23.73 3.57
N PHE A 40 -8.29 -23.08 3.81
CA PHE A 40 -8.43 -22.14 4.91
C PHE A 40 -9.88 -22.07 5.42
N GLU A 41 -10.02 -21.65 6.67
CA GLU A 41 -11.32 -21.42 7.29
C GLU A 41 -11.79 -19.99 7.02
N THR A 42 -13.08 -19.85 6.69
CA THR A 42 -13.73 -18.55 6.54
C THR A 42 -15.14 -18.58 7.09
N ALA A 43 -15.69 -17.42 7.48
CA ALA A 43 -17.07 -17.37 7.95
C ALA A 43 -18.03 -17.66 6.80
N SER A 44 -19.05 -18.49 7.05
CA SER A 44 -20.04 -18.85 6.02
C SER A 44 -20.76 -17.63 5.45
N SER A 45 -20.88 -16.55 6.23
CA SER A 45 -21.45 -15.25 5.82
C SER A 45 -20.59 -14.47 4.82
N GLN A 46 -19.33 -14.86 4.61
CA GLN A 46 -18.42 -14.28 3.61
C GLN A 46 -18.44 -15.05 2.28
N LEU A 47 -19.12 -16.19 2.24
CA LEU A 47 -19.27 -17.00 1.04
C LEU A 47 -20.57 -16.65 0.33
N THR A 48 -20.52 -16.66 -1.00
CA THR A 48 -21.71 -16.52 -1.85
C THR A 48 -21.59 -17.48 -3.02
N ASN A 49 -22.72 -18.07 -3.41
CA ASN A 49 -22.87 -18.82 -4.66
C ASN A 49 -23.37 -17.93 -5.82
N ASP A 50 -23.70 -16.67 -5.52
CA ASP A 50 -24.12 -15.67 -6.50
C ASP A 50 -22.90 -15.03 -7.15
N LEU A 51 -22.72 -15.31 -8.45
CA LEU A 51 -21.60 -14.82 -9.25
C LEU A 51 -21.68 -13.30 -9.49
N ASP A 52 -22.87 -12.71 -9.52
CA ASP A 52 -23.05 -11.28 -9.70
C ASP A 52 -22.64 -10.52 -8.44
N ILE A 53 -22.98 -11.05 -7.26
CA ILE A 53 -22.49 -10.52 -5.98
C ILE A 53 -20.96 -10.63 -5.93
N ALA A 54 -20.39 -11.79 -6.27
CA ALA A 54 -18.94 -12.00 -6.28
C ALA A 54 -18.21 -11.02 -7.21
N ALA A 55 -18.72 -10.84 -8.44
CA ALA A 55 -18.16 -9.90 -9.41
C ALA A 55 -18.27 -8.44 -8.93
N ARG A 56 -19.42 -8.07 -8.34
CA ARG A 56 -19.63 -6.71 -7.82
C ARG A 56 -18.65 -6.39 -6.69
N VAL A 57 -18.43 -7.30 -5.76
CA VAL A 57 -17.50 -7.06 -4.63
C VAL A 57 -16.05 -7.06 -5.09
N ALA A 58 -15.67 -7.91 -6.06
CA ALA A 58 -14.35 -7.89 -6.68
C ALA A 58 -14.07 -6.55 -7.39
N LYS A 59 -15.04 -6.02 -8.14
CA LYS A 59 -14.92 -4.72 -8.80
C LYS A 59 -14.77 -3.58 -7.79
N ALA A 60 -15.62 -3.56 -6.75
CA ALA A 60 -15.55 -2.55 -5.70
C ALA A 60 -14.19 -2.58 -4.98
N ASP A 61 -13.63 -3.78 -4.75
CA ASP A 61 -12.32 -3.94 -4.14
C ASP A 61 -11.20 -3.40 -5.02
N LEU A 62 -11.22 -3.72 -6.32
CA LEU A 62 -10.25 -3.22 -7.29
C LEU A 62 -10.28 -1.69 -7.37
N GLU A 63 -11.47 -1.09 -7.39
CA GLU A 63 -11.62 0.37 -7.39
C GLU A 63 -11.07 1.00 -6.10
N ALA A 64 -11.30 0.38 -4.94
CA ALA A 64 -10.74 0.85 -3.68
C ALA A 64 -9.20 0.77 -3.67
N GLN A 65 -8.63 -0.35 -4.13
CA GLN A 65 -7.17 -0.52 -4.23
C GLN A 65 -6.54 0.51 -5.17
N ARG A 66 -7.18 0.82 -6.30
CA ARG A 66 -6.70 1.86 -7.23
C ARG A 66 -6.60 3.23 -6.55
N LYS A 67 -7.64 3.64 -5.82
CA LYS A 67 -7.66 4.92 -5.09
C LYS A 67 -6.55 4.98 -4.03
N ILE A 68 -6.30 3.87 -3.33
CA ILE A 68 -5.20 3.78 -2.36
C ILE A 68 -3.86 3.94 -3.08
N GLY A 69 -3.66 3.25 -4.20
CA GLY A 69 -2.45 3.36 -5.01
C GLY A 69 -2.20 4.78 -5.53
N GLU A 70 -3.23 5.44 -6.04
CA GLU A 70 -3.17 6.84 -6.49
C GLU A 70 -2.80 7.80 -5.34
N PHE A 71 -3.40 7.60 -4.16
CA PHE A 71 -3.09 8.39 -2.97
C PHE A 71 -1.63 8.21 -2.52
N ILE A 72 -1.14 6.97 -2.50
CA ILE A 72 0.26 6.68 -2.16
C ILE A 72 1.19 7.35 -3.18
N ALA A 73 0.92 7.17 -4.47
CA ALA A 73 1.74 7.75 -5.54
C ALA A 73 1.83 9.28 -5.43
N LYS A 74 0.71 9.94 -5.16
CA LYS A 74 0.67 11.39 -4.93
C LYS A 74 1.48 11.79 -3.70
N THR A 75 1.32 11.06 -2.60
CA THR A 75 2.05 11.34 -1.34
C THR A 75 3.55 11.21 -1.53
N VAL A 76 4.01 10.16 -2.23
CA VAL A 76 5.43 9.98 -2.57
C VAL A 76 5.94 11.12 -3.43
N GLN A 77 5.19 11.51 -4.47
CA GLN A 77 5.59 12.62 -5.35
C GLN A 77 5.73 13.95 -4.58
N GLU A 78 4.78 14.25 -3.69
CA GLU A 78 4.83 15.46 -2.86
C GLU A 78 6.03 15.45 -1.92
N HIS A 79 6.31 14.30 -1.29
CA HIS A 79 7.46 14.11 -0.43
C HIS A 79 8.78 14.27 -1.19
N ASP A 80 8.93 13.66 -2.37
CA ASP A 80 10.13 13.77 -3.19
C ASP A 80 10.37 15.22 -3.64
N LYS A 81 9.30 15.95 -3.96
CA LYS A 81 9.38 17.37 -4.29
C LYS A 81 9.87 18.21 -3.11
N GLN A 82 9.32 17.97 -1.91
CA GLN A 82 9.74 18.67 -0.70
C GLN A 82 11.23 18.42 -0.39
N GLN A 83 11.68 17.17 -0.51
CA GLN A 83 13.09 16.82 -0.33
C GLN A 83 13.99 17.55 -1.33
N ALA A 84 13.61 17.60 -2.61
CA ALA A 84 14.37 18.30 -3.63
C ALA A 84 14.46 19.82 -3.36
N GLU A 85 13.36 20.44 -2.90
CA GLU A 85 13.34 21.86 -2.54
C GLU A 85 14.21 22.15 -1.31
N GLU A 86 14.22 21.27 -0.32
CA GLU A 86 15.05 21.40 0.89
C GLU A 86 16.55 21.30 0.54
N ILE A 87 16.93 20.30 -0.26
CA ILE A 87 18.32 20.14 -0.74
C ILE A 87 18.74 21.39 -1.53
N ALA A 88 17.92 21.85 -2.47
CA ALA A 88 18.24 23.04 -3.27
C ALA A 88 18.35 24.31 -2.42
N THR A 89 17.57 24.42 -1.34
CA THR A 89 17.65 25.55 -0.40
C THR A 89 18.93 25.50 0.43
N PHE A 90 19.29 24.31 0.91
CA PHE A 90 20.53 24.08 1.64
C PHE A 90 21.76 24.40 0.78
N ASP A 91 21.81 23.91 -0.46
CA ASP A 91 22.90 24.18 -1.41
C ASP A 91 23.07 25.69 -1.67
N LYS A 92 21.97 26.42 -1.82
CA LYS A 92 21.99 27.89 -1.99
C LYS A 92 22.56 28.59 -0.76
N GLN A 93 22.14 28.19 0.44
CA GLN A 93 22.65 28.75 1.69
C GLN A 93 24.15 28.49 1.86
N GLN A 94 24.61 27.28 1.54
CA GLN A 94 26.02 26.93 1.60
C GLN A 94 26.84 27.75 0.61
N ALA A 95 26.39 27.89 -0.64
CA ALA A 95 27.05 28.71 -1.65
C ALA A 95 27.11 30.20 -1.27
N GLU A 96 26.05 30.73 -0.65
CA GLU A 96 26.04 32.12 -0.16
C GLU A 96 27.00 32.32 1.02
N LEU A 97 27.05 31.37 1.96
CA LEU A 97 27.98 31.41 3.08
C LEU A 97 29.44 31.37 2.60
N GLU A 98 29.76 30.49 1.66
CA GLU A 98 31.08 30.44 1.04
C GLU A 98 31.45 31.76 0.34
N ARG A 99 30.52 32.36 -0.42
CA ARG A 99 30.75 33.67 -1.04
C ARG A 99 31.04 34.75 0.00
N LYS A 100 30.27 34.80 1.09
CA LYS A 100 30.49 35.77 2.18
C LYS A 100 31.85 35.58 2.83
N LEU A 101 32.23 34.34 3.16
CA LEU A 101 33.54 34.02 3.74
C LEU A 101 34.71 34.44 2.82
N ARG A 102 34.60 34.16 1.51
CA ARG A 102 35.62 34.59 0.52
C ARG A 102 35.72 36.11 0.45
N SER A 103 34.58 36.81 0.43
CA SER A 103 34.56 38.28 0.38
C SER A 103 35.14 38.94 1.65
N ALA A 104 34.89 38.35 2.81
CA ALA A 104 35.42 38.83 4.09
C ALA A 104 36.94 38.66 4.18
N ASN A 105 37.48 37.51 3.74
CA ASN A 105 38.93 37.30 3.68
C ASN A 105 39.64 38.21 2.67
N SER A 106 38.96 38.65 1.60
CA SER A 106 39.54 39.61 0.65
C SER A 106 39.49 41.07 1.12
N ALA A 107 38.70 41.39 2.15
CA ALA A 107 38.48 42.75 2.64
C ALA A 107 39.39 43.17 3.81
N HIS A 108 40.25 42.28 4.32
CA HIS A 108 41.32 42.61 5.28
C HIS A 108 42.69 42.18 4.72
N PRO A 109 43.30 42.97 3.83
CA PRO A 109 44.73 42.86 3.58
C PRO A 109 45.50 43.61 4.67
N ARG A 110 46.08 42.84 5.60
CA ARG A 110 47.10 43.21 6.61
C ARG A 110 46.88 44.45 7.47
#